data_AF-A0A349TG26-F1
#
_entry.id   AF-A0A349TG26-F1
#
_cell.length_a   1.000
_cell.length_b   1.000
_cell.length_c   1.000
_cell.angle_alpha   90.00
_cell.angle_beta   90.00
_cell.angle_gamma   90.00
#
_symmetry.space_group_name_H-M   'P 1'
#
loop_
_entity.id
_entity.type
_entity.pdbx_description
1 polymer ?
#
loop_
_entity_poly.entity_id
_entity_poly.type
_entity_poly.pdbx_seq_one_letter_code
_entity_poly.pdbx_strand_id
1 'polypeptide(L)' 'GGRVGEGAEGGKVNILGGCCGPPPERIAALSRAVADIAPRDLPRLSPKMRLAGLEPFTIAA' A
#
# COMPACT_ATOMS: atom_id res chain seq x y z
N GLY A 1 -10.49 12.15 4.88
CA GLY A 1 -9.49 12.10 3.79
C GLY A 1 -10.05 11.27 2.65
N GLY A 2 -9.59 11.45 1.41
CA GLY A 2 -9.98 10.53 0.32
C GLY A 2 -9.47 9.10 0.57
N ARG A 3 -9.68 8.18 -0.38
CA ARG A 3 -9.32 6.73 -0.29
C ARG A 3 -7.89 6.45 0.21
N VAL A 4 -6.96 7.37 -0.03
CA VAL A 4 -5.55 7.27 0.43
C VAL A 4 -5.43 7.48 1.94
N GLY A 5 -6.09 8.50 2.49
CA GLY A 5 -6.06 8.78 3.93
C GLY A 5 -6.69 7.64 4.72
N GLU A 6 -7.85 7.16 4.28
CA GLU A 6 -8.52 5.99 4.89
C GLU A 6 -7.66 4.73 4.83
N GLY A 7 -6.91 4.54 3.73
CA GLY A 7 -5.97 3.43 3.59
C GLY A 7 -4.76 3.55 4.54
N ALA A 8 -4.27 4.76 4.79
CA ALA A 8 -3.15 5.02 5.68
C ALA A 8 -3.58 4.88 7.16
N GLU A 9 -4.65 5.56 7.56
CA GLU A 9 -5.22 5.48 8.91
C GLU A 9 -5.64 4.04 9.26
N GLY A 10 -6.20 3.32 8.30
CA GLY A 10 -6.60 1.93 8.46
C GLY A 10 -5.45 0.92 8.41
N GLY A 11 -4.19 1.37 8.30
CA GLY A 11 -3.03 0.49 8.20
C GLY A 11 -3.17 -0.49 7.04
N LYS A 12 -3.36 0.00 5.82
CA LYS A 12 -3.43 -0.83 4.60
C LYS A 12 -2.31 -0.56 3.61
N VAL A 13 -1.59 0.55 3.78
CA VAL A 13 -0.54 1.01 2.86
C VAL A 13 0.74 1.35 3.61
N ASN A 14 1.88 1.04 3.00
CA ASN A 14 3.21 1.49 3.44
C ASN A 14 3.94 2.29 2.36
N ILE A 15 3.48 2.21 1.12
CA ILE A 15 4.09 2.86 -0.04
C ILE A 15 2.97 3.55 -0.80
N LEU A 16 3.16 4.83 -1.08
CA LEU A 16 2.24 5.67 -1.84
C LEU A 16 3.03 6.40 -2.93
N GLY A 17 2.40 6.59 -4.08
CA GLY A 17 3.01 7.24 -5.23
C GLY A 17 2.00 7.44 -6.34
N GLY A 18 2.50 7.53 -7.57
CA GLY A 18 1.67 7.57 -8.76
C GLY A 18 2.25 6.69 -9.86
N CYS A 19 1.42 6.41 -10.87
CA CYS A 19 1.77 5.56 -11.99
C CYS A 19 2.08 6.43 -13.23
N CYS A 20 1.18 6.49 -14.20
CA CYS A 20 1.39 7.25 -15.43
C CYS A 20 1.19 8.76 -15.23
N GLY A 21 2.26 9.53 -15.45
CA GLY A 21 2.22 10.99 -15.54
C GLY A 21 1.59 11.76 -14.37
N PRO A 22 1.76 11.37 -13.09
CA PRO A 22 1.28 12.20 -11.99
C PRO A 22 2.09 13.50 -11.96
N PRO A 23 1.43 14.68 -11.95
CA PRO A 23 2.16 15.93 -11.82
C PRO A 23 2.75 16.04 -10.40
N PRO A 24 3.84 16.79 -10.20
CA PRO A 24 4.52 16.89 -8.90
C PRO A 24 3.59 17.28 -7.75
N GLU A 25 2.60 18.13 -8.01
CA GLU A 25 1.62 18.61 -7.03
C GLU A 25 0.77 17.46 -6.48
N ARG A 26 0.49 16.43 -7.29
CA ARG A 26 -0.24 15.25 -6.86
C ARG A 26 0.56 14.45 -5.84
N ILE A 27 1.86 14.24 -6.09
CA ILE A 27 2.74 13.51 -5.17
C ILE A 27 2.89 14.30 -3.86
N ALA A 28 3.04 15.63 -3.94
CA ALA A 28 3.11 16.48 -2.77
C ALA A 28 1.82 16.45 -1.94
N ALA A 29 0.65 16.40 -2.58
CA ALA A 29 -0.63 16.26 -1.90
C ALA A 29 -0.78 14.91 -1.19
N LEU A 30 -0.32 13.81 -1.80
CA LEU A 30 -0.29 12.49 -1.16
C LEU A 30 0.59 12.50 0.08
N SER A 31 1.81 13.04 -0.03
CA SER A 31 2.76 13.16 1.08
C SER A 31 2.16 13.94 2.26
N ARG A 32 1.58 15.13 1.99
CA ARG A 32 0.91 15.94 3.02
C ARG A 32 -0.27 15.22 3.68
N ALA A 33 -1.03 14.44 2.92
CA ALA A 33 -2.22 13.76 3.43
C ALA A 33 -1.91 12.62 4.42
N VAL A 34 -0.67 12.14 4.47
CA VAL A 34 -0.27 11.03 5.35
C VAL A 34 0.91 11.37 6.26
N ALA A 35 1.32 12.65 6.32
CA ALA A 35 2.54 13.07 7.00
C ALA A 35 2.59 12.70 8.49
N ASP A 36 1.44 12.73 9.17
CA ASP A 36 1.32 12.45 10.60
C ASP A 36 0.94 10.98 10.90
N ILE A 37 0.91 10.11 9.89
CA ILE A 37 0.50 8.72 10.04
C ILE A 37 1.74 7.82 10.08
N ALA A 38 1.91 7.10 11.18
CA ALA A 38 2.99 6.14 11.30
C ALA A 38 2.84 4.99 10.26
N PRO A 39 3.94 4.52 9.66
CA PRO A 39 3.91 3.34 8.79
C PRO A 39 3.34 2.12 9.52
N ARG A 40 2.64 1.26 8.78
CA ARG A 40 2.08 0.03 9.34
C ARG A 40 3.15 -1.03 9.58
N ASP A 41 3.08 -1.68 10.74
CA ASP A 41 3.91 -2.83 11.08
C ASP A 41 3.79 -3.97 10.07
N LEU A 42 4.94 -4.51 9.66
CA LEU A 42 4.99 -5.65 8.74
C LEU A 42 4.70 -6.96 9.51
N PRO A 43 3.74 -7.78 9.05
CA PRO A 43 3.47 -9.06 9.68
C PRO A 43 4.62 -10.03 9.40
N ARG A 44 4.88 -10.93 10.35
CA ARG A 44 5.76 -12.08 10.13
C ARG A 44 4.96 -13.19 9.45
N LEU A 45 5.31 -13.51 8.21
CA LEU A 45 4.66 -14.56 7.43
C LEU A 45 5.59 -15.76 7.28
N SER A 46 5.04 -16.98 7.32
CA SER A 46 5.81 -18.17 6.98
C SER A 46 6.16 -18.17 5.48
N PRO A 47 7.39 -18.60 5.10
CA PRO A 47 7.77 -18.72 3.70
C PRO A 47 6.87 -19.72 2.99
N LYS A 48 6.08 -19.23 2.02
CA LYS A 48 5.25 -20.05 1.11
C LYS A 48 5.20 -19.36 -0.24
N MET A 49 5.19 -20.13 -1.33
CA MET A 49 4.96 -19.58 -2.66
C MET A 49 3.47 -19.24 -2.82
N ARG A 50 3.20 -17.95 -3.05
CA ARG A 50 1.86 -17.38 -3.26
C ARG A 50 1.85 -16.66 -4.59
N LEU A 51 0.89 -17.00 -5.45
CA LEU A 51 0.75 -16.47 -6.81
C LEU A 51 -0.61 -15.76 -6.92
N ALA A 52 -0.68 -14.76 -7.80
CA ALA A 52 -1.87 -13.93 -7.99
C ALA A 52 -2.19 -13.80 -9.50
N GLY A 53 -2.39 -14.94 -10.15
CA GLY A 53 -2.82 -15.00 -11.55
C GLY A 53 -4.28 -14.55 -11.68
N LEU A 54 -5.13 -15.41 -12.24
CA LEU A 54 -6.58 -15.14 -12.27
C LEU A 54 -7.22 -15.27 -10.89
N GLU A 55 -6.68 -16.16 -10.05
CA GLU A 55 -7.16 -16.43 -8.70
C GLU A 55 -5.98 -16.49 -7.71
N PRO A 56 -6.18 -16.18 -6.43
CA PRO A 56 -5.19 -16.39 -5.39
C PRO A 56 -4.81 -17.87 -5.30
N PHE A 57 -3.52 -18.18 -5.39
CA PHE A 57 -3.04 -19.57 -5.32
C PHE A 57 -1.85 -19.70 -4.37
N THR A 58 -1.90 -20.70 -3.49
CA THR A 58 -0.78 -21.05 -2.60
C THR A 58 -0.35 -22.48 -2.89
N ILE A 59 0.92 -22.69 -3.21
CA ILE A 59 1.46 -24.03 -3.45
C ILE A 59 1.46 -24.81 -2.13
N ALA A 60 0.86 -26.01 -2.15
CA ALA A 60 1.00 -27.00 -1.10
C ALA A 60 2.35 -27.72 -1.26
N ALA A 61 3.04 -27.94 -0.14
CA ALA A 61 4.28 -28.72 -0.11
C ALA A 61 3.99 -30.22 -0.35
#